data_AF-A0A662HYT5-F1
#
_entry.id   AF-A0A662HYT5-F1
#
_cell.length_a   1.000
_cell.length_b   1.000
_cell.length_c   1.000
_cell.angle_alpha   90.00
_cell.angle_beta   90.00
_cell.angle_gamma   90.00
#
_symmetry.space_group_name_H-M   'P 1'
#
loop_
_entity.id
_entity.type
_entity.pdbx_description
1 polymer ?
#
loop_
_entity_poly.entity_id
_entity_poly.type
_entity_poly.pdbx_seq_one_letter_code
_entity_poly.pdbx_strand_id
1 'polypeptide(L)'
;MSKRTRELLRGFFAPRQIIDSLRRQCEVRGIEVVEVSEENTSSICPVCSQRVQRPYRGLVVCKKCGQFNADLSAAYNILRRHSSVSLDRAVLKRILNNPKTFIYLVKEQKWVPKN
;
A
#
# COMPACT_ATOMS: atom_id res chain seq x y z
N MET A 1 -20.27 19.56 -21.41
CA MET A 1 -20.51 18.71 -20.21
C MET A 1 -21.12 19.54 -19.09
N SER A 2 -22.19 19.06 -18.43
CA SER A 2 -22.83 19.77 -17.31
C SER A 2 -21.95 19.78 -16.05
N LYS A 3 -22.17 20.73 -15.13
CA LYS A 3 -21.48 20.79 -13.82
C LYS A 3 -21.67 19.47 -13.04
N ARG A 4 -22.90 18.97 -12.99
CA ARG A 4 -23.29 17.71 -12.35
C ARG A 4 -22.57 16.50 -12.92
N THR A 5 -22.39 16.43 -14.24
CA THR A 5 -21.66 15.33 -14.89
C THR A 5 -20.18 15.33 -14.49
N ARG A 6 -19.55 16.51 -14.38
CA ARG A 6 -18.15 16.62 -13.92
C ARG A 6 -17.98 16.22 -12.45
N GLU A 7 -18.94 16.55 -11.59
CA GLU A 7 -18.92 16.15 -10.18
C GLU A 7 -19.06 14.64 -10.01
N LEU A 8 -19.97 14.00 -10.76
CA LEU A 8 -20.12 12.53 -10.77
C LEU A 8 -18.85 11.82 -11.25
N LEU A 9 -18.21 12.33 -12.31
CA LEU A 9 -16.97 11.77 -12.83
C LEU A 9 -15.78 11.92 -11.87
N ARG A 10 -15.71 13.01 -11.08
CA ARG A 10 -14.66 13.19 -10.06
C ARG A 10 -14.78 12.20 -8.90
N GLY A 11 -16.00 11.77 -8.57
CA GLY A 11 -16.25 10.74 -7.56
C GLY A 11 -16.09 9.31 -8.07
N PHE A 12 -15.97 9.12 -9.39
CA PHE A 12 -15.86 7.81 -9.98
C PHE A 12 -14.42 7.30 -9.89
N PHE A 13 -14.21 6.26 -9.08
CA PHE A 13 -12.93 5.56 -9.03
C PHE A 13 -12.74 4.76 -10.32
N ALA A 14 -11.81 5.20 -11.16
CA ALA A 14 -11.48 4.59 -12.45
C ALA A 14 -10.08 3.96 -12.43
N PRO A 15 -9.88 2.83 -11.72
CA PRO A 15 -8.56 2.23 -11.55
C PRO A 15 -7.88 1.90 -12.88
N ARG A 16 -8.66 1.49 -13.89
CA ARG A 16 -8.13 1.18 -15.21
C ARG A 16 -7.49 2.39 -15.88
N GLN A 17 -8.12 3.56 -15.79
CA GLN A 17 -7.58 4.81 -16.36
C GLN A 17 -6.27 5.22 -15.67
N ILE A 18 -6.15 4.97 -14.37
CA ILE A 18 -4.92 5.24 -13.62
C ILE A 18 -3.79 4.33 -14.12
N ILE A 19 -4.06 3.02 -14.26
CA ILE A 19 -3.10 2.04 -14.76
C ILE A 19 -2.66 2.36 -16.19
N ASP A 20 -3.61 2.68 -17.07
CA ASP A 20 -3.30 3.01 -18.47
C ASP A 20 -2.51 4.33 -18.59
N SER A 21 -2.78 5.31 -17.72
CA SER A 21 -1.99 6.54 -17.66
C SER A 21 -0.56 6.28 -17.16
N LEU A 22 -0.41 5.47 -16.11
CA LEU A 22 0.89 5.07 -15.56
C LEU A 22 1.71 4.32 -16.61
N ARG A 23 1.11 3.32 -17.26
CA ARG A 23 1.76 2.51 -18.31
C ARG A 23 2.34 3.39 -19.42
N ARG A 24 1.54 4.29 -20.00
CA ARG A 24 2.02 5.21 -21.06
C ARG A 24 3.21 6.06 -20.61
N GLN A 25 3.18 6.57 -19.37
CA GLN A 25 4.26 7.40 -18.85
C GLN A 25 5.55 6.60 -18.57
N CYS A 26 5.41 5.35 -18.17
CA CYS A 26 6.51 4.42 -17.95
C CYS A 26 7.12 3.94 -19.28
N GLU A 27 6.30 3.59 -20.27
CA GLU A 27 6.74 3.17 -21.61
C GLU A 27 7.63 4.21 -22.30
N VAL A 28 7.25 5.49 -22.23
CA VAL A 28 8.06 6.61 -22.76
C VAL A 28 9.45 6.68 -22.12
N ARG A 29 9.61 6.17 -20.89
CA ARG A 29 10.87 6.13 -20.14
C ARG A 29 11.55 4.77 -20.20
N GLY A 30 11.04 3.82 -20.99
CA GLY A 30 11.56 2.45 -21.05
C GLY A 30 11.33 1.63 -19.77
N ILE A 31 10.34 2.01 -18.95
CA ILE A 31 9.96 1.29 -17.73
C ILE A 31 8.77 0.38 -18.06
N GLU A 32 8.92 -0.92 -17.81
CA GLU A 32 7.83 -1.89 -17.97
C GLU A 32 6.83 -1.80 -16.82
N VAL A 33 5.53 -1.92 -17.15
CA VAL A 33 4.44 -1.99 -16.15
C VAL A 33 3.73 -3.32 -16.27
N VAL A 34 3.95 -4.17 -15.26
CA VAL A 34 3.33 -5.49 -15.15
C VAL A 34 2.15 -5.42 -14.18
N GLU A 35 0.96 -5.84 -14.62
CA GLU A 35 -0.19 -6.00 -13.74
C GLU A 35 -0.11 -7.37 -13.05
N VAL A 36 -0.28 -7.37 -11.73
CA VAL A 36 -0.20 -8.57 -10.90
C VAL A 36 -1.41 -8.64 -9.96
N SER A 37 -1.73 -9.84 -9.49
CA SER A 37 -2.83 -10.00 -8.54
C SER A 37 -2.50 -9.34 -7.20
N GLU A 38 -3.37 -8.41 -6.77
CA GLU A 38 -3.33 -7.76 -5.46
C GLU A 38 -4.04 -8.56 -4.36
N GLU A 39 -4.60 -9.72 -4.69
CA GLU A 39 -5.44 -10.49 -3.78
C GLU A 39 -4.70 -10.87 -2.50
N ASN A 40 -5.36 -10.74 -1.35
CA ASN A 40 -4.81 -11.06 -0.03
C ASN A 40 -3.52 -10.29 0.33
N THR A 41 -3.13 -9.24 -0.39
CA THR A 41 -1.90 -8.47 -0.10
C THR A 41 -2.06 -7.60 1.13
N SER A 42 -3.25 -7.05 1.38
CA SER A 42 -3.55 -6.28 2.60
C SER A 42 -3.99 -7.13 3.79
N SER A 43 -4.08 -8.45 3.63
CA SER A 43 -4.53 -9.39 4.67
C SER A 43 -3.38 -10.16 5.33
N ILE A 44 -2.14 -9.82 5.02
CA ILE A 44 -0.92 -10.49 5.49
C ILE A 44 0.06 -9.49 6.09
N CYS A 45 0.70 -9.85 7.19
CA CYS A 45 1.70 -9.03 7.85
C CYS A 45 2.93 -8.84 6.95
N PRO A 46 3.42 -7.60 6.73
CA PRO A 46 4.62 -7.35 5.93
C PRO A 46 5.90 -7.88 6.60
N VAL A 47 5.86 -8.14 7.93
CA VAL A 47 7.04 -8.59 8.70
C VAL A 47 7.06 -10.11 8.87
N CYS A 48 6.01 -10.71 9.44
CA CYS A 48 6.00 -12.14 9.79
C CYS A 48 5.13 -13.02 8.89
N SER A 49 4.53 -12.45 7.85
CA SER A 49 3.68 -13.16 6.87
C SER A 49 2.44 -13.87 7.44
N GLN A 50 2.07 -13.61 8.69
CA GLN A 50 0.84 -14.12 9.30
C GLN A 50 -0.38 -13.29 8.88
N ARG A 51 -1.58 -13.88 8.96
CA ARG A 51 -2.85 -13.15 8.76
C ARG A 51 -2.99 -12.00 9.76
N VAL A 52 -3.55 -10.89 9.31
CA VAL A 52 -3.77 -9.67 10.10
C VAL A 52 -5.25 -9.32 10.18
N GLN A 53 -5.62 -8.54 11.19
CA GLN A 53 -6.94 -7.92 11.28
C GLN A 53 -6.94 -6.57 10.55
N ARG A 54 -8.07 -6.17 9.96
CA ARG A 54 -8.28 -4.85 9.36
C ARG A 54 -9.51 -4.19 9.97
N PRO A 55 -9.37 -3.57 11.16
CA PRO A 55 -10.52 -3.03 11.87
C PRO A 55 -11.11 -1.77 11.20
N TYR A 56 -10.31 -1.00 10.45
CA TYR A 56 -10.77 0.16 9.68
C TYR A 56 -9.90 0.40 8.44
N ARG A 57 -10.40 1.24 7.52
CA ARG A 57 -9.68 1.60 6.28
C ARG A 57 -8.33 2.21 6.62
N GLY A 58 -7.28 1.74 5.94
CA GLY A 58 -5.92 2.21 6.13
C GLY A 58 -5.15 1.53 7.26
N LEU A 59 -5.77 0.69 8.09
CA LEU A 59 -5.07 -0.03 9.17
C LEU A 59 -5.02 -1.55 8.95
N VAL A 60 -3.84 -2.14 9.18
CA VAL A 60 -3.68 -3.59 9.45
C VAL A 60 -3.09 -3.80 10.85
N VAL A 61 -3.54 -4.85 11.55
CA VAL A 61 -3.12 -5.21 12.91
C VAL A 61 -2.63 -6.65 12.95
N CYS A 62 -1.34 -6.83 13.26
CA CYS A 62 -0.72 -8.11 13.51
C CYS A 62 -0.53 -8.33 15.01
N LYS A 63 -0.96 -9.48 15.53
CA LYS A 63 -0.79 -9.84 16.94
C LYS A 63 0.68 -9.87 17.40
N LYS A 64 1.62 -10.17 16.50
CA LYS A 64 3.05 -10.31 16.82
C LYS A 64 3.88 -9.06 16.50
N CYS A 65 3.54 -8.37 15.41
CA CYS A 65 4.38 -7.31 14.86
C CYS A 65 3.77 -5.91 15.02
N GLY A 66 2.55 -5.79 15.54
CA GLY A 66 1.90 -4.51 15.76
C GLY A 66 1.07 -4.03 14.56
N GLN A 67 0.98 -2.71 14.44
CA GLN A 67 0.02 -2.01 13.59
C GLN A 67 0.74 -1.30 12.43
N PHE A 68 0.18 -1.36 11.21
CA PHE A 68 0.79 -0.76 10.04
C PHE A 68 -0.24 -0.06 9.15
N ASN A 69 0.23 0.90 8.35
CA ASN A 69 -0.57 1.41 7.24
C ASN A 69 -0.87 0.25 6.26
N ALA A 70 -2.14 0.09 5.93
CA ALA A 70 -2.61 -1.02 5.12
C ALA A 70 -2.15 -0.94 3.66
N ASP A 71 -2.05 0.27 3.10
CA ASP A 71 -1.65 0.48 1.71
C ASP A 71 -0.14 0.23 1.55
N LEU A 72 0.68 0.70 2.51
CA LEU A 72 2.11 0.35 2.56
C LEU A 72 2.32 -1.16 2.71
N SER A 73 1.54 -1.80 3.59
CA SER A 73 1.63 -3.25 3.79
C SER A 73 1.27 -4.02 2.53
N ALA A 74 0.22 -3.59 1.82
CA ALA A 74 -0.19 -4.18 0.54
C ALA A 74 0.89 -3.98 -0.53
N ALA A 75 1.40 -2.76 -0.70
CA ALA A 75 2.45 -2.45 -1.67
C ALA A 75 3.72 -3.27 -1.44
N TYR A 76 4.16 -3.40 -0.19
CA TYR A 76 5.31 -4.25 0.14
C TYR A 76 5.02 -5.74 -0.13
N ASN A 77 3.82 -6.22 0.18
CA ASN A 77 3.45 -7.61 -0.07
C ASN A 77 3.34 -7.92 -1.58
N ILE A 78 2.95 -6.95 -2.41
CA ILE A 78 3.01 -7.07 -3.88
C ILE A 78 4.47 -7.22 -4.32
N LEU A 79 5.35 -6.30 -3.89
CA LEU A 79 6.78 -6.35 -4.19
C LEU A 79 7.39 -7.71 -3.82
N ARG A 80 7.12 -8.17 -2.59
CA ARG A 80 7.67 -9.42 -2.05
C ARG A 80 7.16 -10.67 -2.79
N ARG A 81 5.92 -10.67 -3.30
CA ARG A 81 5.33 -11.84 -3.97
C ARG A 81 5.70 -11.95 -5.44
N HIS A 82 5.86 -10.81 -6.10
CA HIS A 82 5.95 -10.74 -7.57
C HIS A 82 7.29 -10.22 -8.06
N SER A 83 8.27 -10.02 -7.18
CA SER A 83 9.63 -9.63 -7.56
C SER A 83 10.68 -10.35 -6.74
N SER A 84 11.89 -10.46 -7.29
CA SER A 84 13.09 -10.91 -6.58
C SER A 84 13.72 -9.79 -5.72
N VAL A 85 13.17 -8.58 -5.76
CA VAL A 85 13.69 -7.44 -5.01
C VAL A 85 13.32 -7.58 -3.53
N SER A 86 14.32 -7.63 -2.67
CA SER A 86 14.16 -7.60 -1.22
C SER A 86 14.54 -6.24 -0.65
N LEU A 87 13.76 -5.74 0.30
CA LEU A 87 14.16 -4.57 1.09
C LEU A 87 15.03 -5.02 2.27
N ASP A 88 16.10 -4.27 2.53
CA ASP A 88 16.86 -4.40 3.77
C ASP A 88 15.95 -4.19 4.99
N ARG A 89 16.25 -4.91 6.08
CA ARG A 89 15.42 -4.92 7.28
C ARG A 89 15.33 -3.54 7.94
N ALA A 90 16.40 -2.75 7.93
CA ALA A 90 16.39 -1.40 8.48
C ALA A 90 15.57 -0.45 7.58
N VAL A 91 15.65 -0.62 6.26
CA VAL A 91 14.83 0.14 5.30
C VAL A 91 13.35 -0.16 5.50
N LEU A 92 12.98 -1.45 5.58
CA LEU A 92 11.59 -1.86 5.82
C LEU A 92 11.07 -1.31 7.16
N LYS A 93 11.88 -1.40 8.22
CA LYS A 93 11.56 -0.82 9.54
C LYS A 93 11.31 0.68 9.44
N ARG A 94 12.13 1.43 8.69
CA ARG A 94 11.95 2.88 8.49
C ARG A 94 10.66 3.20 7.76
N ILE A 95 10.33 2.46 6.70
CA ILE A 95 9.12 2.67 5.91
C ILE A 95 7.87 2.38 6.75
N LEU A 96 7.82 1.23 7.42
CA LEU A 96 6.67 0.82 8.22
C LEU A 96 6.43 1.69 9.46
N ASN A 97 7.47 2.37 9.97
CA ASN A 97 7.36 3.31 11.09
C ASN A 97 7.28 4.79 10.64
N ASN A 98 7.05 5.07 9.35
CA ASN A 98 7.07 6.46 8.87
C ASN A 98 5.86 7.26 9.39
N PRO A 99 6.03 8.30 10.22
CA PRO A 99 4.94 9.06 10.84
C PRO A 99 3.95 9.66 9.83
N LYS A 100 4.41 10.00 8.61
CA LYS A 100 3.56 10.56 7.55
C LYS A 100 2.58 9.55 6.95
N THR A 101 2.79 8.25 7.16
CA THR A 101 1.84 7.22 6.71
C THR A 101 0.70 6.96 7.71
N PHE A 102 0.71 7.65 8.85
CA PHE A 102 -0.29 7.55 9.92
C PHE A 102 -1.25 8.74 9.98
N ILE A 103 -1.24 9.64 8.99
CA ILE A 103 -1.99 10.91 9.00
C ILE A 103 -3.51 10.72 9.23
N TYR A 104 -4.06 9.52 9.01
CA TYR A 104 -5.48 9.20 9.26
C TYR A 104 -5.74 8.06 10.25
N LEU A 105 -4.72 7.54 10.93
CA LEU A 105 -4.86 6.42 11.86
C LEU A 105 -4.47 6.93 13.24
N VAL A 106 -5.50 7.20 14.05
CA VAL A 106 -5.54 7.25 15.53
C VAL A 106 -4.24 7.67 16.22
N LYS A 107 -4.32 8.76 17.02
CA LYS A 107 -3.26 9.45 17.78
C LYS A 107 -2.16 8.61 18.47
N GLU A 108 -2.30 7.30 18.58
CA GLU A 108 -1.33 6.38 19.20
C GLU A 108 -1.13 5.10 18.38
N GLN A 109 -0.19 5.12 17.43
CA GLN A 109 0.39 3.91 16.84
C GLN A 109 1.91 4.04 16.73
N LYS A 110 2.62 3.15 17.42
CA LYS A 110 4.05 2.85 17.26
C LYS A 110 4.19 1.34 17.41
N TRP A 111 4.98 0.63 16.60
CA TRP A 111 5.60 -0.61 17.08
C TRP A 111 6.62 -1.32 16.16
N VAL A 112 7.73 -0.69 15.81
CA VAL A 112 9.00 -1.41 15.98
C VAL A 112 9.80 -0.63 17.00
N PRO A 113 10.35 -1.28 18.06
CA PRO A 113 11.20 -0.58 19.01
C PRO A 113 12.26 0.24 18.26
N LYS A 114 12.33 1.54 18.52
CA LYS A 114 13.50 2.32 18.12
C LYS A 114 14.62 1.81 19.02
N ASN A 115 15.46 0.93 18.47
CA ASN A 115 16.77 0.73 19.05
C ASN A 115 17.53 2.03 18.83
#